data_AF-A0A9X5S299-F1
#
_entry.id   AF-A0A9X5S299-F1
#
_cell.length_a   1.000
_cell.length_b   1.000
_cell.length_c   1.000
_cell.angle_alpha   90.00
_cell.angle_beta   90.00
_cell.angle_gamma   90.00
#
_symmetry.space_group_name_H-M   'P 1'
#
loop_
_entity.id
_entity.type
_entity.pdbx_description
1 polymer ?
#
loop_
_entity_poly.entity_id
_entity_poly.type
_entity_poly.pdbx_seq_one_letter_code
_entity_poly.pdbx_strand_id
1 'polypeptide(L)'
;MTNMTEGEIKALQIKAAEICAHFENRSTVYVRSGQEIFEANRENHDDAFIASCVANDYWWKFESYLKGSDLWKDAESDDIDDVAAEFEGRFAEFFREG
;
A
#
# COMPACT_ATOMS: atom_id res chain seq x y z
N MET A 1 -17.20 14.50 10.97
CA MET A 1 -16.35 14.02 9.86
C MET A 1 -17.25 13.85 8.66
N THR A 2 -16.86 14.38 7.51
CA THR A 2 -17.53 14.13 6.24
C THR A 2 -16.97 12.82 5.73
N ASN A 3 -17.83 11.84 5.48
CA ASN A 3 -17.41 10.55 4.95
C ASN A 3 -16.68 10.75 3.62
N MET A 4 -15.59 10.02 3.40
CA MET A 4 -14.90 10.04 2.11
C MET A 4 -15.86 9.56 1.01
N THR A 5 -15.79 10.24 -0.12
CA THR A 5 -16.57 9.89 -1.30
C THR A 5 -15.97 8.69 -2.01
N GLU A 6 -16.78 7.95 -2.79
CA GLU A 6 -16.28 6.87 -3.64
C GLU A 6 -15.15 7.32 -4.58
N GLY A 7 -15.19 8.58 -5.04
CA GLY A 7 -14.13 9.17 -5.87
C GLY A 7 -12.80 9.31 -5.13
N GLU A 8 -12.83 9.72 -3.86
CA GLU A 8 -11.63 9.83 -3.03
C GLU A 8 -11.07 8.44 -2.70
N ILE A 9 -11.93 7.47 -2.35
CA ILE A 9 -11.49 6.08 -2.16
C ILE A 9 -10.90 5.49 -3.44
N LYS A 10 -11.45 5.82 -4.61
CA LYS A 10 -10.87 5.40 -5.90
C LYS A 10 -9.50 6.00 -6.14
N ALA A 11 -9.27 7.26 -5.76
CA ALA A 11 -7.95 7.88 -5.85
C ALA A 11 -6.94 7.18 -4.94
N LEU A 12 -7.33 6.84 -3.70
CA LEU A 12 -6.47 6.08 -2.78
C LEU A 12 -6.15 4.69 -3.30
N GLN A 13 -7.12 4.00 -3.90
CA GLN A 13 -6.87 2.72 -4.56
C GLN A 13 -5.82 2.85 -5.67
N ILE A 14 -5.94 3.83 -6.55
CA ILE A 14 -4.96 4.04 -7.63
C ILE A 14 -3.58 4.30 -7.03
N LYS A 15 -3.51 5.14 -5.99
CA LYS A 15 -2.26 5.44 -5.29
C LYS A 15 -1.65 4.19 -4.64
N ALA A 16 -2.46 3.32 -4.04
CA ALA A 16 -1.99 2.05 -3.47
C ALA A 16 -1.36 1.15 -4.54
N ALA A 17 -1.93 1.10 -5.75
CA ALA A 17 -1.34 0.37 -6.88
C ALA A 17 0.00 0.98 -7.33
N GLU A 18 0.09 2.31 -7.40
CA GLU A 18 1.34 3.02 -7.73
C GLU A 18 2.46 2.72 -6.73
N ILE A 19 2.14 2.78 -5.43
CA ILE A 19 3.07 2.50 -4.33
C ILE A 19 3.52 1.03 -4.36
N CYS A 20 2.57 0.11 -4.55
CA CYS A 20 2.88 -1.31 -4.70
C CYS A 20 3.88 -1.54 -5.84
N ALA A 21 3.58 -1.00 -7.03
CA ALA A 21 4.46 -1.12 -8.19
C ALA A 21 5.85 -0.48 -7.97
N HIS A 22 5.92 0.65 -7.26
CA HIS A 22 7.19 1.29 -6.91
C HIS A 22 8.09 0.37 -6.08
N PHE A 23 7.52 -0.29 -5.06
CA PHE A 23 8.27 -1.18 -4.19
C PHE A 23 8.56 -2.55 -4.82
N GLU A 24 7.64 -3.13 -5.62
CA GLU A 24 7.90 -4.36 -6.39
C GLU A 24 9.04 -4.19 -7.40
N ASN A 25 9.10 -3.03 -8.07
CA ASN A 25 10.21 -2.73 -8.98
C ASN A 25 11.54 -2.56 -8.23
N ARG A 26 11.52 -2.11 -6.96
CA ARG A 26 12.72 -2.06 -6.12
C ARG A 26 13.14 -3.44 -5.62
N SER A 27 12.21 -4.29 -5.19
CA SER A 27 12.53 -5.64 -4.70
C SER A 27 13.15 -6.52 -5.81
N THR A 28 12.58 -6.48 -7.01
CA THR A 28 13.05 -7.27 -8.16
C THR A 28 14.45 -6.86 -8.66
N VAL A 29 14.88 -5.61 -8.45
CA VAL A 29 16.23 -5.13 -8.81
C VAL A 29 17.31 -5.75 -7.90
N TYR A 30 17.03 -5.95 -6.61
CA TYR A 30 18.01 -6.51 -5.68
C TYR A 30 18.28 -7.99 -5.91
N VAL A 31 17.26 -8.78 -6.27
CA VAL A 31 17.42 -10.23 -6.57
C VAL A 31 18.38 -10.49 -7.73
N ARG A 32 18.51 -9.54 -8.68
CA ARG A 32 19.44 -9.65 -9.83
C ARG A 32 20.88 -9.22 -9.52
N SER A 33 21.15 -8.65 -8.35
CA SER A 33 22.43 -8.00 -8.05
C SER A 33 23.53 -8.93 -7.50
N GLY A 34 23.30 -10.25 -7.51
CA GLY A 34 24.26 -11.23 -6.98
C GLY A 34 24.18 -11.37 -5.46
N GLN A 35 24.56 -12.55 -4.96
CA GLN A 35 24.26 -12.98 -3.59
C GLN A 35 24.92 -12.10 -2.50
N GLU A 36 26.15 -11.61 -2.71
CA GLU A 36 26.82 -10.72 -1.76
C GLU A 36 26.15 -9.34 -1.63
N ILE A 37 25.64 -8.79 -2.73
CA ILE A 37 24.93 -7.49 -2.73
C ILE A 37 23.53 -7.65 -2.13
N PHE A 38 22.88 -8.79 -2.37
CA PHE A 38 21.60 -9.14 -1.77
C PHE A 38 21.72 -9.30 -0.24
N GLU A 39 22.72 -10.02 0.26
CA GLU A 39 22.95 -10.20 1.69
C GLU A 39 23.28 -8.87 2.39
N ALA A 40 24.08 -8.00 1.74
CA ALA A 40 24.40 -6.67 2.27
C ALA A 40 23.21 -5.69 2.29
N ASN A 41 22.20 -5.89 1.44
CA ASN A 41 21.01 -5.03 1.36
C ASN A 41 19.73 -5.74 1.83
N ARG A 42 19.86 -6.90 2.48
CA ARG A 42 18.74 -7.79 2.81
C ARG A 42 17.66 -7.10 3.64
N GLU A 43 18.06 -6.33 4.64
CA GLU A 43 17.12 -5.56 5.48
C GLU A 43 16.31 -4.54 4.66
N ASN A 44 16.96 -3.79 3.76
CA ASN A 44 16.28 -2.84 2.87
C ASN A 44 15.37 -3.52 1.82
N HIS A 45 15.74 -4.73 1.38
CA HIS A 45 14.91 -5.52 0.46
C HIS A 45 13.67 -6.09 1.17
N ASP A 46 13.85 -6.61 2.38
CA ASP A 46 12.75 -7.12 3.21
C ASP A 46 11.77 -5.97 3.55
N ASP A 47 12.27 -4.77 3.83
CA ASP A 47 11.45 -3.57 4.04
C ASP A 47 10.67 -3.15 2.78
N ALA A 48 11.29 -3.16 1.60
CA ALA A 48 10.61 -2.85 0.34
C ALA A 48 9.55 -3.90 -0.01
N PHE A 49 9.84 -5.18 0.20
CA PHE A 49 8.87 -6.26 0.00
C PHE A 49 7.67 -6.12 0.95
N ILE A 50 7.92 -5.91 2.24
CA ILE A 50 6.85 -5.70 3.23
C ILE A 50 6.00 -4.48 2.85
N ALA A 51 6.62 -3.36 2.47
CA ALA A 51 5.90 -2.17 2.03
C ALA A 51 5.02 -2.42 0.79
N SER A 52 5.49 -3.22 -0.18
CA SER A 52 4.67 -3.62 -1.34
C SER A 52 3.46 -4.46 -0.94
N CYS A 53 3.65 -5.44 -0.04
CA CYS A 53 2.55 -6.27 0.47
C CYS A 53 1.51 -5.45 1.22
N VAL A 54 1.94 -4.50 2.06
CA VAL A 54 1.05 -3.60 2.79
C VAL A 54 0.26 -2.71 1.84
N ALA A 55 0.91 -2.10 0.83
CA ALA A 55 0.22 -1.29 -0.16
C ALA A 55 -0.81 -2.10 -0.96
N ASN A 56 -0.48 -3.34 -1.33
CA ASN A 56 -1.39 -4.26 -2.00
C ASN A 56 -2.59 -4.65 -1.11
N ASP A 57 -2.39 -4.81 0.20
CA ASP A 57 -3.50 -5.08 1.13
C ASP A 57 -4.50 -3.91 1.16
N TYR A 58 -4.02 -2.67 1.27
CA TYR A 58 -4.89 -1.49 1.16
C TYR A 58 -5.58 -1.38 -0.20
N TRP A 59 -4.91 -1.73 -1.30
CA TRP A 59 -5.55 -1.80 -2.61
C TRP A 59 -6.76 -2.74 -2.59
N TRP A 60 -6.63 -3.93 -2.00
CA TRP A 60 -7.72 -4.90 -1.87
C TRP A 60 -8.83 -4.42 -0.94
N LYS A 61 -8.50 -3.72 0.15
CA LYS A 61 -9.49 -3.08 1.02
C LYS A 61 -10.31 -2.05 0.24
N PHE A 62 -9.67 -1.12 -0.47
CA PHE A 62 -10.38 -0.12 -1.28
C PHE A 62 -11.19 -0.75 -2.44
N GLU A 63 -10.66 -1.75 -3.13
CA GLU A 63 -11.40 -2.49 -4.17
C GLU A 63 -12.64 -3.19 -3.63
N SER A 64 -12.54 -3.80 -2.45
CA SER A 64 -13.65 -4.48 -1.81
C SER A 64 -14.73 -3.48 -1.37
N TYR A 65 -14.34 -2.34 -0.80
CA TYR A 65 -15.27 -1.26 -0.45
C TYR A 65 -16.02 -0.73 -1.68
N LEU A 66 -15.30 -0.40 -2.76
CA LEU A 66 -15.89 0.12 -4.00
C LEU A 66 -16.83 -0.87 -4.69
N LYS A 67 -16.68 -2.17 -4.42
CA LYS A 67 -17.59 -3.23 -4.88
C LYS A 67 -18.78 -3.46 -3.95
N GLY A 68 -18.88 -2.74 -2.84
CA GLY A 68 -19.90 -2.96 -1.81
C GLY A 68 -19.73 -4.27 -1.04
N SER A 69 -18.51 -4.83 -1.02
CA SER A 69 -18.17 -6.01 -0.22
C SER A 69 -17.73 -5.59 1.17
N ASP A 70 -18.03 -6.39 2.20
CA ASP A 70 -17.52 -6.16 3.57
C ASP A 70 -16.11 -6.74 3.80
N LEU A 71 -15.47 -7.32 2.78
CA LEU A 71 -14.15 -7.96 2.91
C LEU A 71 -13.00 -6.98 3.23
N TRP A 72 -13.24 -5.67 3.14
CA TRP A 72 -12.27 -4.66 3.56
C TRP A 72 -12.24 -4.43 5.08
N LYS A 73 -13.32 -4.83 5.77
CA LYS A 73 -13.42 -4.71 7.22
C LYS A 73 -12.56 -5.78 7.87
N ASP A 74 -11.90 -5.42 8.94
CA ASP A 74 -11.15 -6.35 9.77
C ASP A 74 -11.42 -6.08 11.25
N ALA A 75 -10.67 -6.73 12.14
CA ALA A 75 -10.82 -6.52 13.57
C ALA A 75 -10.32 -5.13 14.03
N GLU A 76 -9.53 -4.44 13.20
CA GLU A 76 -8.90 -3.16 13.52
C GLU A 76 -9.77 -1.98 13.08
N SER A 77 -10.51 -2.10 11.97
CA SER A 77 -11.47 -1.08 11.54
C SER A 77 -12.68 -1.62 10.76
N ASP A 78 -13.85 -1.03 11.04
CA ASP A 78 -15.07 -1.13 10.26
C ASP A 78 -15.51 0.22 9.64
N ASP A 79 -14.65 1.24 9.71
CA ASP A 79 -14.81 2.55 9.09
C ASP A 79 -13.78 2.76 7.97
N ILE A 80 -14.25 3.00 6.75
CA ILE A 80 -13.38 3.15 5.58
C ILE A 80 -12.53 4.43 5.68
N ASP A 81 -13.00 5.45 6.37
CA ASP A 81 -12.27 6.70 6.56
C ASP A 81 -11.05 6.47 7.46
N ASP A 82 -11.17 5.62 8.48
CA ASP A 82 -10.05 5.25 9.35
C ASP A 82 -9.01 4.42 8.58
N VAL A 83 -9.46 3.49 7.75
CA VAL A 83 -8.58 2.70 6.85
C VAL A 83 -7.83 3.62 5.88
N ALA A 84 -8.52 4.62 5.32
CA ALA A 84 -7.93 5.61 4.44
C ALA A 84 -6.89 6.49 5.16
N ALA A 85 -7.22 7.02 6.34
CA ALA A 85 -6.31 7.83 7.14
C ALA A 85 -5.05 7.04 7.56
N GLU A 86 -5.21 5.76 7.89
CA GLU A 86 -4.09 4.89 8.20
C GLU A 86 -3.19 4.67 6.98
N PHE A 87 -3.77 4.38 5.81
CA PHE A 87 -3.03 4.24 4.56
C PHE A 87 -2.22 5.50 4.23
N GLU A 88 -2.86 6.67 4.27
CA GLU A 88 -2.18 7.96 4.05
C GLU A 88 -1.08 8.21 5.07
N GLY A 89 -1.30 7.89 6.34
CA GLY A 89 -0.29 8.01 7.39
C GLY A 89 0.92 7.10 7.17
N ARG A 90 0.68 5.84 6.82
CA ARG A 90 1.74 4.85 6.56
C ARG A 90 2.57 5.20 5.33
N PHE A 91 1.96 5.81 4.30
CA PHE A 91 2.64 6.16 3.05
C PHE A 91 2.76 7.67 2.82
N ALA A 92 2.76 8.48 3.88
CA ALA A 92 2.72 9.95 3.82
C ALA A 92 3.82 10.59 2.95
N GLU A 93 4.95 9.92 2.73
CA GLU A 93 6.00 10.36 1.81
C GLU A 93 5.52 10.37 0.34
N PHE A 94 4.79 9.34 -0.10
CA PHE A 94 4.29 9.24 -1.49
C PHE A 94 3.19 10.25 -1.83
N PHE A 95 2.53 10.81 -0.81
CA PHE A 95 1.56 11.88 -0.96
C PHE A 95 2.20 13.27 -0.94
N ARG A 96 3.45 13.40 -0.48
CA ARG A 96 4.22 14.65 -0.51
C ARG A 96 4.99 14.86 -1.82
N GLU A 97 5.29 13.78 -2.53
CA GLU A 97 6.06 13.80 -3.78
C GLU A 97 5.20 13.95 -5.06
N GLY A 98 3.89 14.24 -4.92
CA GLY A 98 2.94 14.40 -6.04
C GLY A 98 2.63 15.86 -6.39
#